data_AF-A0A0F2T354-F1
#
_entry.id   AF-A0A0F2T354-F1
#
_cell.length_a   1.000
_cell.length_b   1.000
_cell.length_c   1.000
_cell.angle_alpha   90.00
_cell.angle_beta   90.00
_cell.angle_gamma   90.00
#
_symmetry.space_group_name_H-M   'P 1'
#
loop_
_entity.id
_entity.type
_entity.pdbx_description
1 polymer ?
#
loop_
_entity_poly.entity_id
_entity_poly.type
_entity_poly.pdbx_seq_one_letter_code
_entity_poly.pdbx_strand_id
1 'polypeptide(L)'
;RSADGRLEVFAAGANGVSHAWQTAVNGAWSDWENLGGPAGAELAIGADADGRLEMFAINGTILQHRYQLQPSGTWSAWDTFGGGGHTIAVGANQ
;
A
#
# COMPACT_ATOMS: atom_id res chain seq x y z
N ARG A 1 -0.90 9.34 -4.47
CA ARG A 1 -2.14 10.14 -4.37
C ARG A 1 -3.26 9.22 -4.82
N SER A 2 -4.36 9.16 -4.09
CA SER A 2 -5.52 8.36 -4.49
C SER A 2 -6.19 8.99 -5.72
N ALA A 3 -6.94 8.21 -6.48
CA ALA A 3 -7.57 8.67 -7.72
C ALA A 3 -8.54 9.85 -7.51
N ASP A 4 -9.08 10.01 -6.30
CA ASP A 4 -9.97 11.12 -5.91
C ASP A 4 -9.22 12.39 -5.45
N GLY A 5 -7.89 12.42 -5.56
CA GLY A 5 -7.05 13.56 -5.22
C GLY A 5 -6.70 13.67 -3.73
N ARG A 6 -7.18 12.77 -2.87
CA ARG A 6 -6.80 12.72 -1.45
C ARG A 6 -5.40 12.13 -1.27
N LEU A 7 -4.73 12.54 -0.20
CA LEU A 7 -3.50 11.91 0.25
C LEU A 7 -3.80 10.69 1.13
N GLU A 8 -2.96 9.67 0.99
CA GLU A 8 -2.92 8.49 1.84
C GLU A 8 -1.45 8.19 2.14
N VAL A 9 -1.16 7.87 3.40
CA VAL A 9 0.19 7.63 3.93
C VAL A 9 0.24 6.20 4.44
N PHE A 10 1.34 5.53 4.17
CA PHE A 10 1.62 4.17 4.61
C PHE A 10 2.91 4.15 5.42
N ALA A 11 2.92 3.35 6.48
CA ALA A 11 4.08 3.13 7.32
C ALA A 11 4.23 1.64 7.58
N ALA A 12 5.40 1.09 7.27
CA ALA A 12 5.78 -0.26 7.67
C ALA A 12 6.58 -0.23 8.98
N GLY A 13 6.30 -1.17 9.87
CA GLY A 13 6.99 -1.29 11.15
C GLY A 13 7.03 -2.73 11.65
N ALA A 14 7.42 -2.91 12.90
CA ALA A 14 7.56 -4.24 13.52
C ALA A 14 6.25 -5.06 13.57
N ASN A 15 5.10 -4.41 13.44
CA ASN A 15 3.78 -5.04 13.52
C ASN A 15 3.04 -5.08 12.18
N GLY A 16 3.76 -4.92 11.07
CA GLY A 16 3.20 -4.87 9.71
C GLY A 16 3.07 -3.45 9.18
N VAL A 17 2.12 -3.27 8.27
CA VAL A 17 1.85 -2.01 7.58
C VAL A 17 0.62 -1.33 8.20
N SER A 18 0.72 -0.04 8.46
CA SER A 18 -0.40 0.81 8.85
C SER A 18 -0.59 1.93 7.85
N HIS A 19 -1.80 2.50 7.81
CA HIS A 19 -2.10 3.63 6.94
C HIS A 19 -3.04 4.64 7.59
N ALA A 20 -3.05 5.85 7.03
CA ALA A 20 -4.03 6.90 7.31
C ALA A 20 -4.27 7.70 6.02
N TRP A 21 -5.47 8.25 5.87
CA TRP A 21 -5.88 8.97 4.66
C TRP A 21 -6.61 10.26 5.00
N GLN A 22 -6.59 11.23 4.08
CA GLN A 22 -7.43 12.41 4.23
C GLN A 22 -8.90 12.04 4.03
N THR A 23 -9.82 12.54 4.85
CA THR A 23 -11.27 12.30 4.71
C THR A 23 -11.92 13.16 3.62
N ALA A 24 -11.27 14.28 3.25
CA ALA A 24 -11.57 15.12 2.11
C ALA A 24 -10.27 15.70 1.53
N VAL A 25 -10.27 16.17 0.28
CA VAL A 25 -9.07 16.78 -0.33
C VAL A 25 -8.58 17.95 0.52
N ASN A 26 -7.31 17.89 0.96
CA ASN A 26 -6.70 18.87 1.87
C ASN A 26 -7.43 19.04 3.23
N GLY A 27 -8.23 18.04 3.62
CA GLY A 27 -9.02 18.06 4.85
C GLY A 27 -8.35 17.37 6.04
N ALA A 28 -9.19 16.98 7.00
CA ALA A 28 -8.78 16.19 8.15
C ALA A 28 -8.27 14.81 7.74
N TRP A 29 -7.53 14.17 8.63
CA TRP A 29 -7.05 12.79 8.47
C TRP A 29 -7.94 11.81 9.24
N SER A 30 -7.99 10.57 8.76
CA SER A 30 -8.50 9.43 9.53
C SER A 30 -7.60 9.14 10.74
N ASP A 31 -8.08 8.30 11.65
CA ASP A 31 -7.19 7.58 12.55
C ASP A 31 -6.27 6.65 11.76
N TRP A 32 -5.17 6.23 12.38
CA TRP A 32 -4.30 5.20 11.83
C TRP A 32 -4.95 3.83 11.95
N GLU A 33 -4.98 3.08 10.85
CA GLU A 33 -5.47 1.70 10.82
C GLU A 33 -4.34 0.73 10.47
N ASN A 34 -4.36 -0.46 11.05
CA ASN A 34 -3.39 -1.52 10.77
C ASN A 34 -3.91 -2.39 9.61
N LEU A 35 -3.13 -2.44 8.54
CA LEU A 35 -3.36 -3.25 7.35
C LEU A 35 -2.81 -4.68 7.47
N GLY A 36 -1.96 -4.97 8.45
CA GLY A 36 -1.25 -6.23 8.63
C GLY A 36 -0.10 -6.39 7.64
N GLY A 37 0.10 -7.60 7.11
CA GLY A 37 1.14 -7.88 6.12
C GLY A 37 2.53 -8.09 6.75
N PRO A 38 3.59 -8.15 5.93
CA PRO A 38 4.92 -8.50 6.39
C PRO A 38 5.48 -7.43 7.34
N ALA A 39 5.91 -7.86 8.53
CA ALA A 39 6.59 -6.99 9.48
C ALA A 39 7.96 -6.55 8.96
N GLY A 40 8.34 -5.31 9.27
CA GLY A 40 9.63 -4.73 8.90
C GLY A 40 9.84 -4.63 7.38
N ALA A 41 8.75 -4.47 6.63
CA ALA A 41 8.81 -4.43 5.17
C ALA A 41 9.32 -3.09 4.62
N GLU A 42 9.99 -3.14 3.48
CA GLU A 42 10.09 -2.01 2.55
C GLU A 42 8.84 -2.00 1.66
N LEU A 43 8.32 -0.81 1.37
CA LEU A 43 7.08 -0.61 0.61
C LEU A 43 7.37 0.02 -0.75
N ALA A 44 6.71 -0.50 -1.78
CA ALA A 44 6.56 0.16 -3.07
C ALA A 44 5.09 0.20 -3.47
N ILE A 45 4.62 1.36 -3.94
CA ILE A 45 3.21 1.59 -4.29
C ILE A 45 3.11 2.24 -5.66
N GLY A 46 2.27 1.67 -6.51
CA GLY A 46 1.99 2.14 -7.87
C GLY A 46 0.50 2.32 -8.09
N ALA A 47 0.14 3.06 -9.14
CA ALA A 47 -1.23 3.11 -9.63
C ALA A 47 -1.35 2.19 -10.85
N ASP A 48 -2.40 1.36 -10.84
CA ASP A 48 -2.85 0.61 -12.01
C ASP A 48 -3.42 1.55 -13.07
N ALA A 49 -3.55 1.05 -14.29
CA ALA A 49 -4.12 1.81 -15.42
C ALA A 49 -5.56 2.29 -15.16
N ASP A 50 -6.30 1.63 -14.28
CA ASP A 50 -7.66 1.99 -13.88
C ASP A 50 -7.74 2.94 -12.66
N GLY A 51 -6.58 3.37 -12.15
CA GLY A 51 -6.48 4.30 -11.02
C GLY A 51 -6.56 3.65 -9.63
N ARG A 52 -6.66 2.32 -9.53
CA ARG A 52 -6.51 1.61 -8.25
C ARG A 52 -5.04 1.67 -7.83
N LEU A 53 -4.78 1.84 -6.54
CA LEU A 53 -3.43 1.70 -6.01
C LEU A 53 -3.13 0.23 -5.73
N GLU A 54 -1.93 -0.21 -6.05
CA GLU A 54 -1.38 -1.50 -5.65
C GLU A 54 -0.09 -1.30 -4.84
N MET A 55 -0.01 -1.98 -3.70
CA MET A 55 1.08 -1.92 -2.74
C MET A 55 1.78 -3.27 -2.66
N PHE A 56 3.10 -3.23 -2.75
CA PHE A 56 4.00 -4.35 -2.53
C PHE A 56 4.79 -4.12 -1.24
N ALA A 57 4.86 -5.14 -0.40
CA ALA A 57 5.60 -5.14 0.86
C ALA A 57 6.60 -6.30 0.85
N ILE A 58 7.89 -5.99 0.87
CA ILE A 58 8.97 -6.98 0.89
C ILE A 58 9.73 -6.92 2.20
N ASN A 59 10.04 -8.07 2.78
CA ASN A 59 11.06 -8.18 3.83
C ASN A 59 12.02 -9.33 3.49
N GLY A 60 12.95 -9.65 4.40
CA GLY A 60 13.96 -10.67 4.15
C GLY A 60 13.44 -12.08 3.83
N THR A 61 12.16 -12.38 4.04
CA THR A 61 11.60 -13.73 3.84
C THR A 61 10.46 -13.79 2.82
N ILE A 62 9.65 -12.74 2.69
CA ILE A 62 8.47 -12.75 1.83
C ILE A 62 8.23 -11.43 1.11
N LEU A 63 7.65 -11.52 -0.08
CA LEU A 63 7.04 -10.43 -0.81
C LEU A 63 5.53 -10.68 -0.88
N GLN A 64 4.76 -9.78 -0.28
CA GLN A 64 3.30 -9.78 -0.38
C GLN A 64 2.81 -8.53 -1.09
N HIS A 65 1.61 -8.59 -1.66
CA HIS A 65 0.96 -7.44 -2.26
C HIS A 65 -0.52 -7.34 -1.87
N ARG A 66 -1.07 -6.14 -2.00
CA ARG A 66 -2.50 -5.86 -1.90
C ARG A 66 -2.87 -4.67 -2.77
N TYR A 67 -4.11 -4.61 -3.22
CA TYR A 67 -4.58 -3.57 -4.13
C TYR A 67 -5.93 -3.01 -3.68
N GLN A 68 -6.26 -1.80 -4.11
CA GLN A 68 -7.60 -1.27 -3.93
C GLN A 68 -8.61 -2.04 -4.79
N LEU A 69 -9.78 -2.38 -4.25
CA LEU A 69 -10.85 -3.08 -5.00
C LEU A 69 -11.54 -2.15 -6.02
N GLN A 70 -11.50 -0.86 -5.76
CA GLN A 70 -11.94 0.21 -6.65
C GLN A 70 -11.08 1.45 -6.37
N PRO A 71 -10.94 2.40 -7.32
CA PRO A 71 -10.09 3.57 -7.10
C PRO A 71 -10.49 4.33 -5.84
N SER A 72 -9.52 4.58 -4.95
CA SER A 72 -9.73 5.25 -3.64
C SER A 72 -10.71 4.52 -2.70
N GLY A 73 -10.90 3.21 -2.90
CA GLY A 73 -11.80 2.37 -2.11
C GLY A 73 -11.09 1.47 -1.09
N THR A 74 -11.80 0.44 -0.65
CA THR A 74 -11.28 -0.56 0.29
C THR A 74 -10.15 -1.38 -0.35
N TRP A 75 -9.22 -1.82 0.49
CA TRP A 75 -8.09 -2.63 0.09
C TRP A 75 -8.42 -4.13 0.14
N SER A 76 -7.90 -4.91 -0.80
CA SER A 76 -7.93 -6.38 -0.81
C SER A 76 -7.23 -6.97 0.43
N ALA A 77 -7.41 -8.26 0.69
CA ALA A 77 -6.50 -8.98 1.59
C ALA A 77 -5.07 -8.99 1.01
N TRP A 78 -4.08 -9.24 1.87
CA TRP A 78 -2.72 -9.53 1.43
C TRP A 78 -2.65 -10.88 0.73
N ASP A 79 -1.91 -10.94 -0.38
CA ASP A 79 -1.59 -12.19 -1.05
C ASP A 79 -0.08 -12.36 -1.26
N THR A 80 0.39 -13.60 -1.34
CA THR A 80 1.81 -13.91 -1.54
C THR A 80 2.18 -13.69 -3.00
N PHE A 81 3.14 -12.81 -3.24
CA PHE A 81 3.58 -12.46 -4.58
C PHE A 81 4.95 -13.06 -4.92
N GLY A 82 5.80 -13.31 -3.91
CA GLY A 82 7.09 -13.95 -4.11
C GLY A 82 7.89 -14.17 -2.84
N GLY A 83 9.17 -14.54 -3.01
CA GLY A 83 10.13 -14.66 -1.94
C GLY A 83 10.62 -13.31 -1.41
N GLY A 84 11.37 -13.34 -0.32
CA GLY A 84 11.92 -12.13 0.31
C GLY A 84 13.03 -11.43 -0.45
N GLY A 85 13.43 -10.29 0.09
CA GLY A 85 14.47 -9.40 -0.43
C GLY A 85 14.66 -8.18 0.49
N HIS A 86 15.35 -7.16 0.00
CA HIS A 86 15.72 -6.00 0.84
C HIS A 86 15.34 -4.66 0.22
N THR A 87 15.05 -4.62 -1.08
CA THR A 87 14.78 -3.39 -1.83
C THR A 87 13.73 -3.67 -2.87
N ILE A 88 12.79 -2.74 -3.06
CA ILE A 88 11.74 -2.88 -4.06
C ILE A 88 11.43 -1.56 -4.74
N ALA A 89 11.10 -1.64 -6.03
CA ALA A 89 10.56 -0.52 -6.79
C ALA A 89 9.42 -1.01 -7.67
N VAL A 90 8.47 -0.13 -7.96
CA VAL A 90 7.40 -0.35 -8.92
C VAL A 90 7.49 0.69 -10.02
N GLY A 91 7.20 0.28 -11.24
CA GLY A 91 7.17 1.13 -12.42
C GLY A 91 6.07 0.67 -13.36
N ALA A 92 5.60 1.58 -14.21
CA ALA A 92 4.68 1.24 -15.29
C ALA A 92 5.49 0.92 -16.55
N ASN A 93 5.13 -0.17 -17.22
CA ASN A 93 5.68 -0.47 -18.54
C ASN A 93 4.98 0.38 -19.61
N GLN A 94 5.74 0.79 -20.63
CA GLN A 94 5.23 1.49 -21.81
C GLN A 94 4.77 0.52 -22.89
#